data_AF-A0A9X8YNL6-F1
#
_entry.id   AF-A0A9X8YNL6-F1
#
_cell.length_a   1.000
_cell.length_b   1.000
_cell.length_c   1.000
_cell.angle_alpha   90.00
_cell.angle_beta   90.00
_cell.angle_gamma   90.00
#
_symmetry.space_group_name_H-M   'P 1'
#
loop_
_entity.id
_entity.type
_entity.pdbx_description
1 polymer ?
#
loop_
_entity_poly.entity_id
_entity_poly.type
_entity_poly.pdbx_seq_one_letter_code
_entity_poly.pdbx_strand_id
1 'polypeptide(L)'
;ALDYPLPKVILEYRGLAKLKTTYTDKLPLMINPVSGRVHTSYHQAVTATGRLSSSDPNLQNIPVRNDEGRRIRQAFIAPEGYRIVAADYSQIELRIMAHLSQDEGLLKAFAEGKDIHRATASEVFGVPLDKVTGEQRRSAKAINFGLIYGMSAFGLARQLGIPRGEAQRYMDLYFERYPGVLDYMERTRQQASEQGYVSTLDGRRL
;
A
#
# COMPACT_ATOMS: atom_id res chain seq x y z
N ALA A 1 -15.49 16.53 10.03
CA ALA A 1 -14.37 16.92 10.94
C ALA A 1 -13.42 17.91 10.26
N LEU A 2 -13.12 17.73 8.97
CA LEU A 2 -12.34 18.70 8.18
C LEU A 2 -13.10 20.00 7.89
N ASP A 3 -14.41 20.02 8.11
CA ASP A 3 -15.33 21.13 7.86
C ASP A 3 -15.32 22.19 8.98
N TYR A 4 -14.66 21.87 10.10
CA TYR A 4 -14.53 22.77 11.24
C TYR A 4 -13.09 23.30 11.33
N PRO A 5 -12.90 24.61 11.54
CA PRO A 5 -11.57 25.22 11.50
C PRO A 5 -10.61 24.68 12.57
N LEU A 6 -11.10 24.41 13.79
CA LEU A 6 -10.27 23.92 14.90
C LEU A 6 -9.72 22.49 14.68
N PRO A 7 -10.55 21.48 14.33
CA PRO A 7 -10.02 20.14 14.02
C PRO A 7 -9.02 20.15 12.87
N LYS A 8 -9.20 21.01 11.85
CA LYS A 8 -8.27 21.14 10.73
C LYS A 8 -6.87 21.56 11.20
N VAL A 9 -6.77 22.63 11.99
CA VAL A 9 -5.47 23.10 12.50
C VAL A 9 -4.82 22.11 13.47
N ILE A 10 -5.63 21.38 14.26
CA ILE A 10 -5.10 20.32 15.14
C ILE A 10 -4.49 19.18 14.32
N LEU A 11 -5.13 18.76 13.23
CA LEU A 11 -4.60 17.72 12.34
C LEU A 11 -3.30 18.16 11.65
N GLU A 12 -3.25 19.41 11.21
CA GLU A 12 -2.04 20.02 10.63
C GLU A 12 -0.89 20.07 11.64
N TYR A 13 -1.14 20.60 12.84
CA TYR A 13 -0.17 20.63 13.93
C TYR A 13 0.35 19.22 14.26
N ARG A 14 -0.54 18.22 14.40
CA ARG A 14 -0.14 16.83 14.66
C ARG A 14 0.76 16.28 13.57
N GLY A 15 0.47 16.60 12.31
CA GLY A 15 1.29 16.21 11.17
C GLY A 15 2.70 16.82 11.26
N LEU A 16 2.79 18.13 11.40
CA LEU A 16 4.06 18.87 11.47
C LEU A 16 4.88 18.49 12.71
N ALA A 17 4.26 18.44 13.89
CA ALA A 17 4.92 18.04 15.12
C ALA A 17 5.51 16.63 15.02
N LYS A 18 4.77 15.67 14.42
CA LYS A 18 5.29 14.33 14.14
C LYS A 18 6.50 14.37 13.21
N LEU A 19 6.44 15.13 12.11
CA LEU A 19 7.57 15.25 11.16
C LEU A 19 8.82 15.83 11.82
N LYS A 20 8.64 16.89 12.62
CA LYS A 20 9.73 17.54 13.34
C LYS A 20 10.37 16.60 14.35
N THR A 21 9.58 16.07 15.28
CA THR A 21 10.07 15.27 16.41
C THR A 21 10.55 13.87 16.01
N THR A 22 10.00 13.29 14.93
CA THR A 22 10.38 11.95 14.47
C THR A 22 11.61 11.97 13.57
N TYR A 23 11.73 12.99 12.70
CA TYR A 23 12.75 13.00 11.65
C TYR A 23 13.68 14.21 11.74
N THR A 24 13.13 15.43 11.72
CA THR A 24 13.93 16.66 11.56
C THR A 24 14.91 16.86 12.72
N ASP A 25 14.44 16.66 13.96
CA ASP A 25 15.29 16.84 15.15
C ASP A 25 16.19 15.63 15.40
N LYS A 26 15.74 14.42 15.03
CA LYS A 26 16.43 13.16 15.39
C LYS A 26 17.48 12.72 14.38
N LEU A 27 17.22 12.81 13.08
CA LEU A 27 18.13 12.30 12.05
C LEU A 27 19.52 12.95 12.10
N PRO A 28 19.68 14.27 12.32
CA PRO A 28 21.00 14.88 12.44
C PRO A 28 21.81 14.34 13.62
N LEU A 29 21.14 13.99 14.73
CA LEU A 29 21.78 13.41 15.91
C LEU A 29 22.21 11.95 15.72
N MET A 30 21.74 11.29 14.66
CA MET A 30 22.03 9.90 14.33
C MET A 30 23.15 9.75 13.29
N ILE A 31 23.84 10.84 12.95
CA ILE A 31 25.00 10.79 12.07
C ILE A 31 26.14 10.12 12.82
N ASN A 32 26.63 9.00 12.28
CA ASN A 32 27.79 8.32 12.83
C ASN A 32 29.04 9.20 12.65
N PRO A 33 29.82 9.47 13.73
CA PRO A 33 30.95 10.40 13.68
C PRO A 33 32.13 9.90 12.84
N VAL A 34 32.25 8.59 12.63
CA VAL A 34 33.33 7.98 11.84
C VAL A 34 33.00 8.04 10.35
N SER A 35 31.79 7.63 9.95
CA SER A 35 31.42 7.55 8.54
C SER A 35 30.79 8.82 7.98
N GLY A 36 30.32 9.74 8.84
CA GLY A 36 29.54 10.91 8.44
C GLY A 36 28.18 10.56 7.82
N ARG A 37 27.60 9.40 8.16
CA ARG A 37 26.36 8.87 7.57
C ARG A 37 25.41 8.37 8.64
N VAL A 38 24.11 8.37 8.31
CA VAL A 38 23.09 7.69 9.12
C VAL A 38 23.07 6.21 8.74
N HIS A 39 23.12 5.33 9.74
CA HIS A 39 23.02 3.87 9.58
C HIS A 39 21.72 3.40 10.21
N THR A 40 20.92 2.65 9.47
CA THR A 40 19.69 2.02 9.99
C THR A 40 19.95 0.57 10.36
N SER A 41 19.19 0.06 11.31
CA SER A 41 19.17 -1.36 11.65
C SER A 41 18.05 -2.07 10.88
N TYR A 42 18.40 -2.99 9.99
CA TYR A 42 17.43 -3.88 9.34
C TYR A 42 17.26 -5.16 10.14
N HIS A 43 16.02 -5.46 10.53
CA HIS A 43 15.70 -6.66 11.29
C HIS A 43 15.08 -7.72 10.38
N GLN A 44 15.72 -8.89 10.32
CA GLN A 44 15.33 -9.97 9.41
C GLN A 44 14.29 -10.92 10.00
N ALA A 45 14.24 -11.07 11.33
CA ALA A 45 13.45 -12.08 12.02
C ALA A 45 12.37 -11.49 12.96
N VAL A 46 11.82 -10.31 12.61
CA VAL A 46 10.84 -9.61 13.47
C VAL A 46 9.41 -9.68 12.92
N THR A 47 9.22 -9.57 11.61
CA THR A 47 7.85 -9.48 11.06
C THR A 47 7.27 -10.88 10.81
N ALA A 48 5.97 -11.04 11.08
CA ALA A 48 5.28 -12.30 10.87
C ALA A 48 5.25 -12.73 9.39
N THR A 49 5.21 -11.77 8.47
CA THR A 49 5.15 -12.02 7.02
C THR A 49 6.52 -12.22 6.37
N GLY A 50 7.62 -12.07 7.12
CA GLY A 50 8.99 -12.18 6.60
C GLY A 50 9.54 -10.94 5.89
N ARG A 51 8.83 -9.81 5.94
CA ARG A 51 9.37 -8.51 5.51
C ARG A 51 10.50 -8.08 6.44
N LEU A 52 11.49 -7.37 5.90
CA LEU A 52 12.43 -6.62 6.72
C LEU A 52 11.69 -5.50 7.44
N SER A 53 12.05 -5.24 8.70
CA SER A 53 11.72 -4.00 9.37
C SER A 53 12.97 -3.15 9.57
N SER A 54 12.79 -1.86 9.84
CA SER A 54 13.88 -0.90 10.02
C SER A 54 13.68 -0.13 11.33
N SER A 55 14.73 0.02 12.13
CA SER A 55 14.76 0.86 13.33
C SER A 55 16.06 1.64 13.45
N ASP A 56 16.07 2.65 14.32
CA ASP A 56 17.25 3.39 14.76
C ASP A 56 18.16 3.91 13.63
N PRO A 57 17.65 4.75 12.71
CA PRO A 57 16.26 5.19 12.54
C PRO A 57 15.45 4.26 11.60
N ASN A 58 14.12 4.30 11.70
CA ASN A 58 13.24 3.63 10.74
C ASN A 58 13.21 4.39 9.40
N LEU A 59 13.99 3.92 8.43
CA LEU A 59 14.09 4.52 7.09
C LEU A 59 13.01 4.05 6.11
N GLN A 60 12.25 3.01 6.44
CA GLN A 60 11.11 2.58 5.62
C GLN A 60 9.93 3.55 5.71
N ASN A 61 9.80 4.28 6.82
CA ASN A 61 8.68 5.17 7.11
C ASN A 61 8.93 6.65 6.75
N ILE A 62 10.01 6.97 6.02
CA ILE A 62 10.30 8.34 5.58
C ILE A 62 9.15 8.88 4.71
N PRO A 63 8.44 9.94 5.14
CA PRO A 63 7.23 10.42 4.48
C PRO A 63 7.45 10.85 3.03
N VAL A 64 6.44 10.65 2.18
CA VAL A 64 6.51 10.93 0.72
C VAL A 64 5.32 11.72 0.18
N ARG A 65 4.18 11.71 0.89
CA ARG A 65 2.89 12.14 0.34
C ARG A 65 2.63 13.64 0.41
N ASN A 66 3.22 14.34 1.38
CA ASN A 66 3.07 15.79 1.57
C ASN A 66 4.40 16.52 1.33
N ASP A 67 4.33 17.82 1.11
CA ASP A 67 5.50 18.63 0.74
C ASP A 67 6.56 18.64 1.84
N GLU A 68 6.15 18.78 3.12
CA GLU A 68 7.07 18.69 4.25
C GLU A 68 7.77 17.33 4.36
N GLY A 69 7.06 16.23 4.03
CA GLY A 69 7.66 14.91 3.95
C GLY A 69 8.69 14.79 2.82
N ARG A 70 8.38 15.38 1.64
CA ARG A 70 9.31 15.44 0.52
C ARG A 70 10.57 16.23 0.87
N ARG A 71 10.44 17.33 1.63
CA ARG A 71 11.59 18.10 2.14
C ARG A 71 12.50 17.28 3.05
N ILE A 72 11.92 16.46 3.94
CA ILE A 72 12.73 15.52 4.74
C ILE A 72 13.46 14.52 3.85
N ARG A 73 12.79 13.98 2.81
CA ARG A 73 13.41 13.03 1.90
C ARG A 73 14.55 13.66 1.07
N GLN A 74 14.50 14.96 0.77
CA GLN A 74 15.57 15.69 0.09
C GLN A 74 16.88 15.75 0.91
N ALA A 75 16.83 15.56 2.23
CA ALA A 75 18.03 15.47 3.06
C ALA A 75 18.83 14.16 2.85
N PHE A 76 18.23 13.15 2.22
CA PHE A 76 18.92 11.91 1.84
C PHE A 76 19.61 12.13 0.49
N ILE A 77 20.91 12.43 0.54
CA ILE A 77 21.70 12.80 -0.64
C ILE A 77 22.76 11.73 -0.99
N ALA A 78 23.13 11.70 -2.27
CA ALA A 78 24.30 10.96 -2.71
C ALA A 78 25.58 11.75 -2.38
N PRO A 79 26.72 11.06 -2.14
CA PRO A 79 28.02 11.74 -2.08
C PRO A 79 28.38 12.38 -3.43
N GLU A 80 29.36 13.28 -3.41
CA GLU A 80 29.87 13.95 -4.60
C GLU A 80 30.33 12.94 -5.67
N GLY A 81 30.00 13.19 -6.93
CA GLY A 81 30.25 12.26 -8.04
C GLY A 81 29.24 11.12 -8.18
N TYR A 82 28.29 10.96 -7.24
CA TYR A 82 27.29 9.89 -7.26
C TYR A 82 25.86 10.40 -7.46
N ARG A 83 24.94 9.44 -7.66
CA ARG A 83 23.49 9.64 -7.78
C ARG A 83 22.75 8.60 -6.94
N ILE A 84 21.57 8.97 -6.44
CA ILE A 84 20.64 8.01 -5.84
C ILE A 84 19.80 7.40 -6.95
N VAL A 85 19.74 6.07 -7.01
CA VAL A 85 18.83 5.32 -7.87
C VAL A 85 17.76 4.68 -6.99
N ALA A 86 16.50 4.91 -7.32
CA ALA A 86 15.37 4.27 -6.67
C ALA A 86 14.70 3.30 -7.66
N ALA A 87 14.61 2.03 -7.26
CA ALA A 87 13.90 0.99 -8.00
C ALA A 87 12.72 0.50 -7.14
N ASP A 88 11.51 0.55 -7.70
CA ASP A 88 10.28 0.13 -7.03
C ASP A 88 9.47 -0.79 -7.95
N TYR A 89 8.98 -1.90 -7.42
CA TYR A 89 8.19 -2.83 -8.20
C TYR A 89 6.77 -2.29 -8.40
N SER A 90 6.40 -2.03 -9.66
CA SER A 90 5.06 -1.55 -9.99
C SER A 90 3.98 -2.55 -9.60
N GLN A 91 3.16 -2.20 -8.62
CA GLN A 91 1.98 -2.97 -8.18
C GLN A 91 2.30 -4.41 -7.77
N ILE A 92 3.43 -4.62 -7.09
CA ILE A 92 3.96 -5.96 -6.79
C ILE A 92 2.95 -6.91 -6.13
N GLU A 93 2.18 -6.44 -5.16
CA GLU A 93 1.20 -7.29 -4.45
C GLU A 93 0.04 -7.72 -5.34
N LEU A 94 -0.40 -6.87 -6.27
CA LEU A 94 -1.42 -7.24 -7.25
C LEU A 94 -0.86 -8.25 -8.27
N ARG A 95 0.41 -8.13 -8.65
CA ARG A 95 1.08 -9.11 -9.52
C ARG A 95 1.21 -10.46 -8.85
N ILE A 96 1.59 -10.47 -7.57
CA ILE A 96 1.63 -11.68 -6.75
C ILE A 96 0.21 -12.27 -6.63
N MET A 97 -0.81 -11.45 -6.39
CA MET A 97 -2.19 -11.92 -6.37
C MET A 97 -2.61 -12.54 -7.69
N ALA A 98 -2.32 -11.91 -8.83
CA ALA A 98 -2.62 -12.47 -10.15
C ALA A 98 -1.96 -13.85 -10.35
N HIS A 99 -0.70 -14.00 -9.90
CA HIS A 99 -0.01 -15.27 -9.94
C HIS A 99 -0.59 -16.30 -8.96
N LEU A 100 -0.94 -15.93 -7.73
CA LEU A 100 -1.47 -16.88 -6.74
C LEU A 100 -2.90 -17.34 -7.04
N SER A 101 -3.71 -16.42 -7.57
CA SER A 101 -5.09 -16.69 -7.97
C SER A 101 -5.20 -17.36 -9.33
N GLN A 102 -4.17 -17.26 -10.17
CA GLN A 102 -4.23 -17.66 -11.58
C GLN A 102 -5.43 -17.04 -12.33
N ASP A 103 -5.88 -15.87 -11.87
CA ASP A 103 -7.02 -15.19 -12.45
C ASP A 103 -6.69 -14.67 -13.85
N GLU A 104 -7.38 -15.18 -14.88
CA GLU A 104 -7.12 -14.85 -16.28
C GLU A 104 -7.27 -13.35 -16.55
N GLY A 105 -8.24 -12.69 -15.89
CA GLY A 105 -8.50 -11.27 -16.03
C GLY A 105 -7.32 -10.43 -15.54
N LEU A 106 -6.81 -10.73 -14.35
CA LEU A 106 -5.63 -10.05 -13.77
C LEU A 106 -4.35 -10.37 -14.56
N LEU A 107 -4.13 -11.63 -14.91
CA LEU A 107 -2.96 -12.04 -15.69
C LEU A 107 -2.91 -11.33 -17.04
N LYS A 108 -4.04 -11.32 -17.77
CA LYS A 108 -4.17 -10.61 -19.04
C LYS A 108 -3.98 -9.11 -18.88
N ALA A 109 -4.58 -8.50 -17.86
CA ALA A 109 -4.42 -7.07 -17.61
C ALA A 109 -2.95 -6.69 -17.39
N PHE A 110 -2.19 -7.50 -16.64
CA PHE A 110 -0.77 -7.28 -16.45
C PHE A 110 0.08 -7.55 -17.69
N ALA A 111 -0.23 -8.60 -18.46
CA ALA A 111 0.45 -8.93 -19.71
C ALA A 111 0.30 -7.81 -20.76
N GLU A 112 -0.88 -7.19 -20.81
CA GLU A 112 -1.19 -6.07 -21.70
C GLU A 112 -0.74 -4.69 -21.16
N GLY A 113 -0.09 -4.64 -19.98
CA GLY A 113 0.39 -3.39 -19.38
C GLY A 113 -0.72 -2.44 -18.93
N LYS A 114 -1.92 -2.94 -18.67
CA LYS A 114 -3.07 -2.12 -18.25
C LYS A 114 -2.90 -1.63 -16.81
N ASP A 115 -3.37 -0.41 -16.54
CA ASP A 115 -3.54 0.07 -15.17
C ASP A 115 -4.77 -0.57 -14.54
N ILE A 116 -4.56 -1.59 -13.71
CA ILE A 116 -5.64 -2.34 -13.06
C ILE A 116 -6.52 -1.43 -12.20
N HIS A 117 -5.97 -0.37 -11.58
CA HIS A 117 -6.81 0.55 -10.81
C HIS A 117 -7.75 1.34 -11.72
N ARG A 118 -7.31 1.72 -12.92
CA ARG A 118 -8.20 2.35 -13.89
C ARG A 118 -9.19 1.36 -14.47
N ALA A 119 -8.77 0.12 -14.74
CA ALA A 119 -9.67 -0.94 -15.21
C ALA A 119 -10.77 -1.22 -14.18
N THR A 120 -10.42 -1.46 -12.91
CA THR A 120 -11.39 -1.61 -11.83
C THR A 120 -12.28 -0.38 -11.71
N ALA A 121 -11.74 0.84 -11.77
CA ALA A 121 -12.54 2.06 -11.69
C ALA A 121 -13.55 2.17 -12.85
N SER A 122 -13.11 1.86 -14.07
CA SER A 122 -13.94 1.91 -15.27
C SER A 122 -15.20 1.06 -15.12
N GLU A 123 -15.03 -0.17 -14.64
CA GLU A 123 -16.12 -1.11 -14.41
C GLU A 123 -16.99 -0.70 -13.20
N VAL A 124 -16.36 -0.42 -12.06
CA VAL A 124 -17.05 -0.11 -10.80
C VAL A 124 -17.91 1.15 -10.90
N PHE A 125 -17.41 2.17 -11.59
CA PHE A 125 -18.09 3.45 -11.79
C PHE A 125 -18.87 3.52 -13.11
N GLY A 126 -18.80 2.48 -13.96
CA GLY A 126 -19.50 2.44 -15.25
C GLY A 126 -19.06 3.54 -16.23
N VAL A 127 -17.78 3.93 -16.19
CA VAL A 127 -17.22 4.97 -17.06
C VAL A 127 -16.18 4.38 -18.01
N PRO A 128 -16.06 4.84 -19.27
CA PRO A 128 -14.98 4.41 -20.16
C PRO A 128 -13.58 4.62 -19.56
N LEU A 129 -12.63 3.75 -19.88
CA LEU A 129 -11.28 3.72 -19.27
C LEU A 129 -10.53 5.06 -19.41
N ASP A 130 -10.70 5.74 -20.54
CA ASP A 130 -10.14 7.05 -20.85
C ASP A 130 -10.80 8.18 -20.04
N LYS A 131 -12.03 7.98 -19.58
CA LYS A 131 -12.82 8.92 -18.75
C LYS A 131 -12.66 8.70 -17.25
N VAL A 132 -11.96 7.64 -16.83
CA VAL A 132 -11.66 7.41 -15.41
C VAL A 132 -10.88 8.59 -14.81
N THR A 133 -11.47 9.22 -13.80
CA THR A 133 -10.83 10.34 -13.09
C THR A 133 -9.75 9.84 -12.14
N GLY A 134 -8.84 10.75 -11.75
CA GLY A 134 -7.81 10.45 -10.75
C GLY A 134 -8.40 10.07 -9.39
N GLU A 135 -9.59 10.56 -9.05
CA GLU A 135 -10.30 10.20 -7.83
C GLU A 135 -10.88 8.79 -7.92
N GLN A 136 -11.57 8.46 -9.01
CA GLN A 136 -12.10 7.11 -9.25
C GLN A 136 -10.97 6.07 -9.23
N ARG A 137 -9.82 6.39 -9.84
CA ARG A 137 -8.62 5.55 -9.76
C ARG A 137 -8.12 5.36 -8.32
N ARG A 138 -8.16 6.40 -7.47
CA ARG A 138 -7.76 6.29 -6.05
C ARG A 138 -8.75 5.41 -5.27
N SER A 139 -10.05 5.54 -5.53
CA SER A 139 -11.08 4.70 -4.94
C SER A 139 -10.92 3.24 -5.36
N ALA A 140 -10.72 2.97 -6.65
CA ALA A 140 -10.43 1.63 -7.15
C ALA A 140 -9.13 1.04 -6.61
N LYS A 141 -8.11 1.88 -6.34
CA LYS A 141 -6.92 1.45 -5.60
C LYS A 141 -7.28 0.97 -4.19
N ALA A 142 -8.12 1.72 -3.47
CA ALA A 142 -8.59 1.31 -2.15
C ALA A 142 -9.40 0.00 -2.21
N ILE A 143 -10.24 -0.18 -3.24
CA ILE A 143 -10.98 -1.42 -3.50
C ILE A 143 -10.00 -2.59 -3.72
N ASN A 144 -9.09 -2.50 -4.68
CA ASN A 144 -8.14 -3.57 -5.01
C ASN A 144 -7.33 -4.02 -3.79
N PHE A 145 -6.76 -3.07 -3.04
CA PHE A 145 -5.99 -3.42 -1.84
C PHE A 145 -6.89 -3.91 -0.71
N GLY A 146 -8.04 -3.27 -0.46
CA GLY A 146 -8.98 -3.72 0.55
C GLY A 146 -9.40 -5.17 0.34
N LEU A 147 -9.78 -5.52 -0.90
CA LEU A 147 -10.22 -6.86 -1.26
C LEU A 147 -9.12 -7.92 -1.14
N ILE A 148 -7.90 -7.62 -1.63
CA ILE A 148 -6.74 -8.50 -1.48
C ILE A 148 -6.43 -8.80 0.00
N TYR A 149 -6.67 -7.84 0.88
CA TYR A 149 -6.47 -7.97 2.31
C TYR A 149 -7.70 -8.50 3.07
N GLY A 150 -8.72 -9.00 2.37
CA GLY A 150 -9.90 -9.59 3.01
C GLY A 150 -10.77 -8.57 3.75
N MET A 151 -10.75 -7.30 3.33
CA MET A 151 -11.60 -6.27 3.91
C MET A 151 -13.07 -6.59 3.64
N SER A 152 -13.91 -6.47 4.68
CA SER A 152 -15.35 -6.61 4.53
C SER A 152 -15.96 -5.39 3.85
N ALA A 153 -17.19 -5.54 3.31
CA ALA A 153 -17.94 -4.42 2.74
C ALA A 153 -18.11 -3.26 3.71
N PHE A 154 -18.19 -3.54 5.02
CA PHE A 154 -18.22 -2.52 6.06
C PHE A 154 -16.90 -1.73 6.14
N GLY A 155 -15.76 -2.44 6.12
CA GLY A 155 -14.45 -1.78 6.11
C GLY A 155 -14.25 -0.94 4.85
N LEU A 156 -14.66 -1.47 3.70
CA LEU A 156 -14.56 -0.80 2.41
C LEU A 156 -15.44 0.47 2.36
N ALA A 157 -16.68 0.36 2.82
CA ALA A 157 -17.61 1.49 2.94
C ALA A 157 -17.02 2.64 3.76
N ARG A 158 -16.42 2.31 4.91
CA ARG A 158 -15.78 3.30 5.79
C ARG A 158 -14.56 3.95 5.13
N GLN A 159 -13.75 3.18 4.40
CA GLN A 159 -12.54 3.69 3.73
C GLN A 159 -12.89 4.60 2.55
N LEU A 160 -13.96 4.28 1.81
CA LEU A 160 -14.41 5.05 0.66
C LEU A 160 -15.36 6.19 1.03
N GLY A 161 -15.94 6.17 2.24
CA GLY A 161 -16.95 7.16 2.66
C GLY A 161 -18.29 6.97 1.94
N ILE A 162 -18.64 5.74 1.57
CA ILE A 162 -19.86 5.39 0.82
C ILE A 162 -20.81 4.51 1.65
N PRO A 163 -22.10 4.40 1.29
CA PRO A 163 -23.01 3.45 1.92
C PRO A 163 -22.55 2.00 1.82
N ARG A 164 -22.85 1.18 2.84
CA ARG A 164 -22.47 -0.25 2.89
C ARG A 164 -22.97 -1.04 1.67
N GLY A 165 -24.20 -0.79 1.22
CA GLY A 165 -24.76 -1.49 0.06
C GLY A 165 -23.99 -1.20 -1.23
N GLU A 166 -23.49 0.03 -1.38
CA GLU A 166 -22.67 0.41 -2.53
C GLU A 166 -21.28 -0.24 -2.47
N ALA A 167 -20.66 -0.28 -1.28
CA ALA A 167 -19.42 -1.01 -1.08
C ALA A 167 -19.57 -2.51 -1.37
N GLN A 168 -20.67 -3.14 -0.94
CA GLN A 168 -20.95 -4.54 -1.27
C GLN A 168 -21.04 -4.74 -2.78
N ARG A 169 -21.81 -3.90 -3.49
CA ARG A 169 -21.91 -3.93 -4.95
C ARG A 169 -20.54 -3.83 -5.63
N TYR A 170 -19.64 -2.99 -5.11
CA TYR A 170 -18.28 -2.87 -5.63
C TYR A 170 -17.44 -4.12 -5.42
N MET A 171 -17.60 -4.80 -4.28
CA MET A 171 -16.96 -6.09 -4.04
C MET A 171 -17.49 -7.16 -4.98
N ASP A 172 -18.81 -7.23 -5.15
CA ASP A 172 -19.47 -8.22 -5.99
C ASP A 172 -19.01 -8.08 -7.45
N LEU A 173 -19.02 -6.85 -7.99
CA LEU A 173 -18.51 -6.57 -9.35
C LEU A 173 -17.03 -6.93 -9.51
N TYR A 174 -16.22 -6.69 -8.47
CA TYR A 174 -14.80 -7.04 -8.52
C TYR A 174 -14.60 -8.56 -8.59
N PHE A 175 -15.32 -9.34 -7.78
CA PHE A 175 -15.19 -10.80 -7.79
C PHE A 175 -15.87 -11.46 -8.98
N GLU A 176 -16.94 -10.88 -9.52
CA GLU A 176 -17.50 -11.29 -10.81
C GLU A 176 -16.48 -11.12 -11.95
N ARG A 177 -15.68 -10.05 -11.88
CA ARG A 177 -14.64 -9.77 -12.89
C ARG A 177 -13.37 -10.61 -12.71
N TYR A 178 -12.98 -10.85 -11.47
CA TYR A 178 -11.76 -11.57 -11.10
C TYR A 178 -12.12 -12.77 -10.20
N PRO A 179 -12.84 -13.77 -10.72
CA PRO A 179 -13.36 -14.89 -9.94
C PRO A 179 -12.24 -15.72 -9.30
N GLY A 180 -11.09 -15.86 -9.97
CA GLY A 180 -9.95 -16.61 -9.42
C GLY A 180 -9.41 -16.02 -8.11
N VAL A 181 -9.61 -14.72 -7.89
CA VAL A 181 -9.24 -14.08 -6.63
C VAL A 181 -10.14 -14.56 -5.49
N LEU A 182 -11.44 -14.66 -5.71
CA LEU A 182 -12.38 -15.15 -4.69
C LEU A 182 -12.08 -16.62 -4.36
N ASP A 183 -11.90 -17.45 -5.38
CA ASP A 183 -11.55 -18.86 -5.22
C ASP A 183 -10.25 -19.05 -4.44
N TYR A 184 -9.22 -18.26 -4.75
CA TYR A 184 -7.97 -18.25 -4.00
C TYR A 184 -8.17 -17.87 -2.54
N MET A 185 -8.95 -16.83 -2.27
CA MET A 185 -9.23 -16.39 -0.90
C MET A 185 -9.99 -17.45 -0.10
N GLU A 186 -10.98 -18.11 -0.71
CA GLU A 186 -11.74 -19.19 -0.08
C GLU A 186 -10.87 -20.40 0.22
N ARG A 187 -10.12 -20.87 -0.78
CA ARG A 187 -9.18 -21.99 -0.63
C ARG A 187 -8.12 -21.71 0.43
N THR A 188 -7.60 -20.47 0.48
CA THR A 188 -6.60 -20.08 1.48
C THR A 188 -7.19 -20.09 2.89
N ARG A 189 -8.44 -19.63 3.08
CA ARG A 189 -9.12 -19.70 4.38
C ARG A 189 -9.36 -21.14 4.82
N GLN A 190 -9.80 -22.00 3.90
CA GLN A 190 -10.00 -23.41 4.18
C GLN A 190 -8.68 -24.09 4.58
N GLN A 191 -7.62 -23.90 3.79
CA GLN A 191 -6.29 -24.44 4.10
C GLN A 191 -5.79 -23.98 5.47
N ALA A 192 -5.96 -22.69 5.80
CA ALA A 192 -5.59 -22.15 7.10
C ALA A 192 -6.35 -22.82 8.25
N SER A 193 -7.65 -23.08 8.07
CA SER A 193 -8.47 -23.78 9.06
C SER A 193 -8.08 -25.25 9.24
N GLU A 194 -7.65 -25.92 8.18
CA GLU A 194 -7.28 -27.34 8.20
C GLU A 194 -5.86 -27.58 8.75
N GLN A 195 -4.91 -26.72 8.37
CA GLN A 195 -3.48 -26.92 8.64
C GLN A 195 -2.95 -26.05 9.79
N GLY A 196 -3.68 -24.99 10.16
CA GLY A 196 -3.29 -24.04 11.19
C GLY A 196 -2.26 -22.99 10.75
N TYR A 197 -1.92 -22.91 9.45
CA TYR A 197 -1.02 -21.91 8.89
C TYR A 197 -1.33 -21.63 7.41
N VAL A 198 -0.79 -20.52 6.89
CA VAL A 198 -0.71 -20.25 5.44
C VAL A 198 0.75 -20.18 5.00
N SER A 199 1.02 -20.31 3.69
CA SER A 199 2.38 -20.24 3.16
C SER A 199 2.53 -19.38 1.91
N THR A 200 3.67 -18.71 1.77
CA THR A 200 4.08 -18.02 0.54
C THR A 200 4.51 -19.01 -0.55
N LEU A 201 4.78 -18.53 -1.77
CA LEU A 201 5.29 -19.36 -2.89
C LEU A 201 6.53 -20.17 -2.50
N ASP A 202 7.49 -19.55 -1.81
CA ASP A 202 8.74 -20.20 -1.39
C ASP A 202 8.61 -20.96 -0.05
N GLY A 203 7.38 -21.19 0.44
CA GLY A 203 7.11 -22.03 1.61
C GLY A 203 7.27 -21.36 2.98
N ARG A 204 7.55 -20.05 3.08
CA ARG A 204 7.47 -19.33 4.37
C ARG A 204 6.06 -19.42 4.93
N ARG A 205 5.95 -19.76 6.22
CA ARG A 205 4.66 -19.93 6.91
C ARG A 205 4.30 -18.75 7.81
N LEU A 206 3.00 -18.50 7.97
CA LEU A 206 2.39 -17.61 8.96
C LEU A 206 1.35 -18.40 9.76
#